data_AF-A0A836CJ00-F1
#
_entry.id   AF-A0A836CJ00-F1
#
_cell.length_a   1.000
_cell.length_b   1.000
_cell.length_c   1.000
_cell.angle_alpha   90.00
_cell.angle_beta   90.00
_cell.angle_gamma   90.00
#
_symmetry.space_group_name_H-M   'P 1'
#
loop_
_entity.id
_entity.type
_entity.pdbx_description
1 polymer ?
#
loop_
_entity_poly.entity_id
_entity_poly.type
_entity_poly.pdbx_seq_one_letter_code
_entity_poly.pdbx_strand_id
1 'polypeptide(L)'
;MLCRGLVPLVLLAACCRRASAAMSPCDHVCRGGGCQYEGCTEQVQCPGGACTLERCDYPSCKGGKCVYTRCRWETCGGGKCALIDPEWTVKGDWCQGGKCTVNGRLFPSRISGSLSY
;
A
#
# COMPACT_ATOMS: atom_id res chain seq x y z
N MET A 1 -0.35 -16.46 -17.56
CA MET A 1 0.63 -16.99 -18.54
C MET A 1 1.14 -18.31 -18.01
N LEU A 2 0.99 -19.37 -18.80
CA LEU A 2 1.18 -20.77 -18.43
C LEU A 2 2.65 -21.06 -18.05
N CYS A 3 2.88 -21.70 -16.91
CA CYS A 3 4.10 -22.49 -16.71
C CYS A 3 3.92 -23.83 -17.43
N ARG A 4 4.29 -23.88 -18.72
CA ARG A 4 4.53 -25.12 -19.45
C ARG A 4 6.03 -25.26 -19.65
N GLY A 5 6.60 -26.33 -19.11
CA GLY A 5 8.03 -26.62 -19.24
C GLY A 5 8.38 -27.90 -18.52
N LEU A 6 8.08 -29.02 -19.18
CA LEU A 6 8.48 -30.37 -18.80
C LEU A 6 9.93 -30.56 -19.26
N VAL A 7 10.92 -30.52 -18.34
CA VAL A 7 12.35 -30.78 -18.61
C VAL A 7 12.94 -31.52 -17.39
N PRO A 8 13.80 -32.54 -17.59
CA PRO A 8 13.82 -33.75 -16.76
C PRO A 8 14.77 -33.69 -15.55
N LEU A 9 14.62 -34.70 -14.68
CA LEU A 9 15.51 -35.10 -13.58
C LEU A 9 16.97 -34.64 -13.81
N VAL A 10 17.46 -33.65 -13.07
CA VAL A 10 18.79 -33.58 -12.41
C VAL A 10 18.82 -32.28 -11.60
N LEU A 11 19.07 -32.42 -10.30
CA LEU A 11 19.50 -31.41 -9.32
C LEU A 11 19.42 -29.92 -9.73
N LEU A 12 18.38 -29.24 -9.26
CA LEU A 12 18.48 -27.86 -8.78
C LEU A 12 17.35 -27.68 -7.77
N ALA A 13 17.73 -27.56 -6.51
CA ALA A 13 16.83 -27.27 -5.40
C ALA A 13 15.91 -26.13 -5.82
N ALA A 14 14.63 -26.47 -6.02
CA ALA A 14 13.57 -25.53 -6.29
C ALA A 14 13.48 -24.59 -5.08
N CYS A 15 14.22 -23.49 -5.12
CA CYS A 15 13.90 -22.29 -4.37
C CYS A 15 12.64 -21.67 -4.98
N CYS A 16 11.54 -22.42 -5.00
CA CYS A 16 10.22 -21.84 -4.85
C CYS A 16 10.15 -21.28 -3.44
N ARG A 17 10.91 -20.19 -3.19
CA ARG A 17 10.63 -19.28 -2.11
C ARG A 17 9.25 -18.76 -2.43
N ARG A 18 8.23 -19.36 -1.82
CA ARG A 18 6.97 -18.67 -1.60
C ARG A 18 7.41 -17.33 -1.02
N ALA A 19 7.22 -16.26 -1.78
CA ALA A 19 7.32 -14.93 -1.23
C ALA A 19 6.13 -14.81 -0.27
N SER A 20 6.25 -15.42 0.90
CA SER A 20 5.49 -15.02 2.06
C SER A 20 5.87 -13.55 2.20
N ALA A 21 4.93 -12.66 1.92
CA ALA A 21 5.20 -11.26 2.08
C ALA A 21 5.65 -11.05 3.53
N ALA A 22 6.91 -10.69 3.70
CA ALA A 22 7.51 -10.62 5.02
C ALA A 22 6.88 -9.43 5.75
N MET A 23 6.21 -9.71 6.85
CA MET A 23 5.68 -8.66 7.71
C MET A 23 6.85 -7.82 8.22
N SER A 24 6.77 -6.52 8.00
CA SER A 24 7.75 -5.54 8.47
C SER A 24 7.38 -5.10 9.89
N PRO A 25 8.36 -4.92 10.79
CA PRO A 25 8.07 -4.42 12.13
C PRO A 25 7.61 -2.95 12.05
N CYS A 26 6.75 -2.52 12.98
CA CYS A 26 6.10 -1.21 12.92
C CYS A 26 7.09 -0.02 12.94
N ASP A 27 8.21 -0.16 13.64
CA ASP A 27 9.30 0.84 13.69
C ASP A 27 10.15 0.91 12.41
N HIS A 28 9.96 -0.02 11.46
CA HIS A 28 10.74 -0.04 10.23
C HIS A 28 10.23 0.98 9.22
N VAL A 29 11.13 1.84 8.73
CA VAL A 29 10.82 2.78 7.64
C VAL A 29 11.08 2.11 6.28
N CYS A 30 10.02 1.86 5.52
CA CYS A 30 10.12 1.20 4.21
C CYS A 30 10.55 2.16 3.10
N ARG A 31 11.86 2.39 2.97
CA ARG A 31 12.41 3.29 1.92
C ARG A 31 12.31 2.72 0.51
N GLY A 32 12.46 1.41 0.35
CA GLY A 32 12.37 0.74 -0.96
C GLY A 32 10.95 0.49 -1.45
N GLY A 33 9.95 0.64 -0.57
CA GLY A 33 8.57 0.29 -0.86
C GLY A 33 8.30 -1.23 -0.80
N GLY A 34 7.05 -1.62 -1.02
CA GLY A 34 6.65 -3.04 -1.08
C GLY A 34 6.57 -3.76 0.27
N CYS A 35 6.68 -3.03 1.39
CA CYS A 35 6.58 -3.61 2.73
C CYS A 35 5.12 -3.91 3.10
N GLN A 36 4.95 -4.84 4.04
CA GLN A 36 3.67 -5.14 4.65
C GLN A 36 3.71 -4.87 6.14
N TYR A 37 2.69 -4.20 6.65
CA TYR A 37 2.54 -3.88 8.06
C TYR A 37 1.15 -4.29 8.52
N GLU A 38 1.07 -4.83 9.74
CA GLU A 38 -0.19 -5.28 10.31
C GLU A 38 -0.27 -4.90 11.79
N GLY A 39 -1.42 -4.36 12.23
CA GLY A 39 -1.71 -4.16 13.65
C GLY A 39 -0.86 -3.09 14.36
N CYS A 40 -0.22 -2.20 13.61
CA CYS A 40 0.64 -1.16 14.18
C CYS A 40 -0.19 -0.03 14.78
N THR A 41 -0.03 0.23 16.08
CA THR A 41 -0.68 1.36 16.77
C THR A 41 0.11 2.67 16.70
N GLU A 42 1.40 2.57 16.33
CA GLU A 42 2.30 3.71 16.16
C GLU A 42 2.45 4.07 14.67
N GLN A 43 2.97 5.27 14.42
CA GLN A 43 3.08 5.83 13.08
C GLN A 43 4.05 5.02 12.19
N VAL A 44 3.49 4.29 11.23
CA VAL A 44 4.27 3.59 10.18
C VAL A 44 4.56 4.51 9.01
N GLN A 45 5.79 4.47 8.48
CA GLN A 45 6.20 5.28 7.32
C GLN A 45 6.63 4.42 6.13
N CYS A 46 5.92 4.57 5.02
CA CYS A 46 6.28 3.98 3.73
C CYS A 46 6.54 5.07 2.66
N PRO A 47 7.72 5.70 2.66
CA PRO A 47 8.07 6.68 1.65
C PRO A 47 8.31 6.05 0.26
N GLY A 48 8.72 4.78 0.18
CA GLY A 48 9.01 4.10 -1.09
C GLY A 48 7.77 3.67 -1.91
N GLY A 49 6.59 3.71 -1.31
CA GLY A 49 5.34 3.34 -1.97
C GLY A 49 5.07 1.84 -2.05
N ALA A 50 3.98 1.47 -2.72
CA ALA A 50 3.54 0.08 -2.91
C ALA A 50 3.44 -0.77 -1.62
N CYS A 51 3.31 -0.15 -0.44
CA CYS A 51 3.16 -0.87 0.82
C CYS A 51 1.71 -1.32 1.03
N THR A 52 1.55 -2.42 1.77
CA THR A 52 0.25 -2.87 2.28
C THR A 52 0.22 -2.65 3.78
N LEU A 53 -0.78 -1.93 4.27
CA LEU A 53 -0.95 -1.60 5.67
C LEU A 53 -2.33 -2.09 6.10
N GLU A 54 -2.37 -2.97 7.10
CA GLU A 54 -3.61 -3.59 7.58
C GLU A 54 -3.79 -3.32 9.06
N ARG A 55 -4.98 -2.83 9.46
CA ARG A 55 -5.31 -2.57 10.87
C ARG A 55 -4.26 -1.69 11.59
N CYS A 56 -3.71 -0.71 10.86
CA CYS A 56 -2.74 0.23 11.38
C CYS A 56 -3.35 1.60 11.72
N ASP A 57 -2.74 2.26 12.70
CA ASP A 57 -3.08 3.60 13.18
C ASP A 57 -2.07 4.62 12.64
N TYR A 58 -2.58 5.72 12.06
CA TYR A 58 -1.77 6.80 11.50
C TYR A 58 -0.72 6.41 10.44
N PRO A 59 -0.93 5.38 9.58
CA PRO A 59 0.10 5.02 8.60
C PRO A 59 0.25 6.11 7.52
N SER A 60 1.49 6.44 7.16
CA SER A 60 1.79 7.47 6.16
C SER A 60 2.52 6.88 4.94
N CYS A 61 1.99 7.17 3.76
CA CYS A 61 2.63 6.84 2.49
C CYS A 61 2.81 8.09 1.64
N LYS A 62 4.01 8.30 1.10
CA LYS A 62 4.28 9.44 0.21
C LYS A 62 3.64 9.27 -1.17
N GLY A 63 3.36 8.03 -1.59
CA GLY A 63 2.56 7.71 -2.78
C GLY A 63 2.93 6.37 -3.42
N GLY A 64 2.51 6.12 -4.66
CA GLY A 64 3.01 4.97 -5.42
C GLY A 64 2.28 3.64 -5.20
N LYS A 65 0.94 3.65 -5.09
CA LYS A 65 0.06 2.47 -4.95
C LYS A 65 0.05 1.79 -3.58
N CYS A 66 0.12 2.58 -2.50
CA CYS A 66 -0.10 2.04 -1.15
C CYS A 66 -1.55 1.54 -0.97
N VAL A 67 -1.71 0.45 -0.23
CA VAL A 67 -3.00 -0.15 0.10
C VAL A 67 -3.17 -0.11 1.61
N TYR A 68 -4.30 0.44 2.05
CA TYR A 68 -4.69 0.53 3.46
C TYR A 68 -5.97 -0.29 3.64
N THR A 69 -5.97 -1.24 4.57
CA THR A 69 -7.12 -2.09 4.85
C THR A 69 -7.47 -1.98 6.32
N ARG A 70 -8.70 -1.53 6.65
CA ARG A 70 -9.13 -1.31 8.04
C ARG A 70 -8.16 -0.45 8.85
N CYS A 71 -7.56 0.55 8.22
CA CYS A 71 -6.70 1.51 8.89
C CYS A 71 -7.51 2.69 9.44
N ARG A 72 -6.90 3.45 10.35
CA ARG A 72 -7.41 4.73 10.81
C ARG A 72 -6.39 5.87 10.73
N TRP A 73 -6.90 7.05 10.36
CA TRP A 73 -6.14 8.31 10.26
C TRP A 73 -4.89 8.25 9.38
N GLU A 74 -4.91 7.39 8.38
CA GLU A 74 -3.85 7.27 7.39
C GLU A 74 -3.69 8.54 6.54
N THR A 75 -2.54 8.70 5.91
CA THR A 75 -2.27 9.83 4.98
C THR A 75 -1.61 9.34 3.70
N CYS A 76 -2.10 9.83 2.55
CA CYS A 76 -1.54 9.54 1.24
C CYS A 76 -1.08 10.82 0.54
N GLY A 77 0.24 10.95 0.34
CA GLY A 77 0.85 12.05 -0.42
C GLY A 77 0.50 12.04 -1.91
N GLY A 78 0.07 10.90 -2.45
CA GLY A 78 -0.64 10.83 -3.72
C GLY A 78 -0.38 9.59 -4.59
N GLY A 79 -0.75 9.66 -5.87
CA GLY A 79 -0.53 8.59 -6.85
C GLY A 79 -1.76 7.72 -7.06
N LYS A 80 -1.76 6.49 -6.52
CA LYS A 80 -2.84 5.50 -6.71
C LYS A 80 -3.15 4.75 -5.40
N CYS A 81 -3.19 5.47 -4.29
CA CYS A 81 -3.50 4.85 -2.99
C CYS A 81 -4.89 4.23 -3.00
N ALA A 82 -5.05 3.10 -2.33
CA ALA A 82 -6.32 2.43 -2.12
C ALA A 82 -6.59 2.32 -0.63
N LEU A 83 -7.75 2.77 -0.20
CA LEU A 83 -8.25 2.63 1.16
C LEU A 83 -9.47 1.73 1.15
N ILE A 84 -9.44 0.67 1.95
CA ILE A 84 -10.44 -0.39 1.98
C ILE A 84 -10.95 -0.51 3.41
N ASP A 85 -12.28 -0.44 3.57
CA ASP A 85 -13.01 -0.53 4.83
C ASP A 85 -12.40 0.33 5.95
N PRO A 86 -12.24 1.65 5.76
CA PRO A 86 -11.68 2.52 6.79
C PRO A 86 -12.55 2.50 8.06
N GLU A 87 -11.91 2.47 9.23
CA GLU A 87 -12.60 2.48 10.53
C GLU A 87 -12.93 3.91 11.01
N TRP A 88 -12.92 4.88 10.09
CA TRP A 88 -13.12 6.30 10.37
C TRP A 88 -13.68 7.05 9.16
N THR A 89 -14.18 8.26 9.39
CA THR A 89 -14.68 9.14 8.33
C THR A 89 -13.52 9.80 7.57
N VAL A 90 -13.21 9.26 6.39
CA VAL A 90 -12.16 9.77 5.50
C VAL A 90 -12.39 11.25 5.17
N LYS A 91 -11.44 12.09 5.51
CA LYS A 91 -11.48 13.54 5.23
C LYS A 91 -10.99 13.84 3.82
N GLY A 92 -11.45 14.95 3.25
CA GLY A 92 -11.11 15.39 1.89
C GLY A 92 -9.63 15.65 1.64
N ASP A 93 -8.81 15.71 2.69
CA ASP A 93 -7.38 15.93 2.61
C ASP A 93 -6.52 14.68 2.69
N TRP A 94 -7.13 13.51 2.89
CA TRP A 94 -6.45 12.23 2.92
C TRP A 94 -5.58 11.97 1.68
N CYS A 95 -6.13 12.29 0.50
CA CYS A 95 -5.44 12.16 -0.79
C CYS A 95 -4.93 13.52 -1.26
N GLN A 96 -3.63 13.77 -1.11
CA GLN A 96 -3.03 15.03 -1.54
C GLN A 96 -2.91 15.16 -3.06
N GLY A 97 -2.83 14.04 -3.80
CA GLY A 97 -2.67 14.07 -5.26
C GLY A 97 -2.92 12.74 -5.97
N GLY A 98 -3.21 12.76 -7.27
CA GLY A 98 -3.39 11.56 -8.08
C GLY A 98 -4.79 10.95 -8.03
N LYS A 99 -4.88 9.65 -8.33
CA LYS A 99 -6.10 8.84 -8.48
C LYS A 99 -6.25 7.89 -7.28
N CYS A 100 -6.49 8.45 -6.09
CA CYS A 100 -6.76 7.62 -4.92
C CYS A 100 -8.14 6.99 -5.00
N THR A 101 -8.33 5.87 -4.31
CA THR A 101 -9.62 5.18 -4.22
C THR A 101 -9.96 4.86 -2.77
N VAL A 102 -11.24 4.98 -2.43
CA VAL A 102 -11.83 4.52 -1.17
C VAL A 102 -12.90 3.51 -1.51
N ASN A 103 -12.78 2.28 -1.02
CA ASN A 103 -13.67 1.16 -1.31
C ASN A 103 -13.90 0.96 -2.82
N GLY A 104 -12.82 1.06 -3.60
CA GLY A 104 -12.84 0.93 -5.06
C GLY A 104 -13.42 2.12 -5.82
N ARG A 105 -13.94 3.15 -5.14
CA ARG A 105 -14.45 4.38 -5.76
C ARG A 105 -13.37 5.45 -5.80
N LEU A 106 -13.28 6.20 -6.89
CA LEU A 106 -12.35 7.33 -6.99
C LEU A 106 -12.66 8.36 -5.90
N PHE A 107 -11.63 8.79 -5.19
CA PHE A 107 -11.72 9.82 -4.16
C PHE A 107 -11.14 11.13 -4.71
N PRO A 108 -11.79 12.28 -4.48
CA PRO A 108 -11.27 13.57 -4.94
C PRO A 108 -9.90 13.82 -4.29
N SER A 109 -8.89 14.07 -5.11
CA SER A 109 -7.59 14.53 -4.62
C SER A 109 -7.56 16.05 -4.54
N ARG A 110 -6.78 16.60 -3.61
CA ARG A 110 -6.65 18.07 -3.46
C ARG A 110 -6.22 18.78 -4.76
N ILE A 111 -5.50 18.09 -5.65
CA ILE A 111 -5.00 18.63 -6.93
C ILE A 111 -6.04 18.51 -8.06
N SER A 112 -7.10 17.71 -7.91
CA SER A 112 -8.09 17.52 -8.98
C SER A 112 -9.02 18.74 -9.20
N GLY A 113 -8.87 19.80 -8.41
CA GLY A 113 -9.65 21.04 -8.51
C GLY A 113 -8.91 22.26 -9.07
N SER A 114 -7.68 22.12 -9.58
CA SER A 114 -6.86 23.28 -10.01
C SER A 114 -6.24 23.15 -11.40
N LEU A 115 -6.94 22.55 -12.37
CA LEU A 115 -6.60 22.64 -13.80
C LEU A 115 -7.89 22.77 -14.62
N SER A 116 -8.55 23.91 -14.46
CA SER A 116 -9.55 24.42 -15.40
C SER A 116 -9.51 25.94 -15.34
N TYR A 117 -8.46 26.54 -15.91
CA TYR A 117 -8.50 27.84 -16.62
C TYR A 117 -7.17 28.06 -17.34
#